data_AF-A0A498SAK6-F1
#
_entry.id   AF-A0A498SAK6-F1
#
_cell.length_a   1.000
_cell.length_b   1.000
_cell.length_c   1.000
_cell.angle_alpha   90.00
_cell.angle_beta   90.00
_cell.angle_gamma   90.00
#
_symmetry.space_group_name_H-M   'P 1'
#
loop_
_entity.id
_entity.type
_entity.pdbx_description
1 polymer ?
#
loop_
_entity_poly.entity_id
_entity_poly.type
_entity_poly.pdbx_seq_one_letter_code
_entity_poly.pdbx_strand_id
1 'polypeptide(L)'
;MDENKNEIELLRIENKDLTAKLETLKQKRKDDYPKLTEYERNVAELEALREFKIKLVESNSKLQRQLQEKEKELIDLSKISQEKLQRLSELEEQLEITTIEKEMAEEKAELLQAEIEIEKQRIQQLEIELDLLRSEIGPEKNGISQVGALKNDALLKDDGMQLKMLECQNMKLREAIVRLRDIIGRLVEDKRELAQENEMLKSESAAVVRICENLKNELQKAERTIIVLRERLVDMSERIDATADSEKMIEILTEKNMDLEKKLSTLEETVEDYEAIRSMDEEILETQKEAEKELRQELDLTNIRVSNLLAQIKVYGEQVDEYEKMIMKFRRKIGELNEEIQERQDEIINLNEQLKGEEDNNLMSMQSTQLTTATRTFAEIVDREMSALELKYEIELSDYLKAFLPDNFSKPGGDGDAVLLTIRCSRLSAKITVLIKLLHLKYPFASGGIRREHVTKSHKAEQWAHCAKFSFLLSNFGCAVRQCESVVRRCTVERLSRLAPLQSDIAKEEGIIDQYIDLLRRDKFDENTSTDGVNKAINHLEVHFFLIMLGQKI
;
A
#
# COMPACT_ATOMS: atom_id res chain seq x y z
N MET A 1 59.40 -83.83 2.11
CA MET A 1 58.12 -83.84 2.87
C MET A 1 57.81 -82.47 3.46
N ASP A 2 58.80 -81.71 3.94
CA ASP A 2 58.56 -80.36 4.49
C ASP A 2 58.44 -79.25 3.43
N GLU A 3 59.11 -79.36 2.27
CA GLU A 3 58.96 -78.39 1.17
C GLU A 3 57.51 -78.34 0.62
N ASN A 4 56.89 -79.51 0.39
CA ASN A 4 55.47 -79.56 -0.01
C ASN A 4 54.51 -79.01 1.05
N LYS A 5 54.86 -79.08 2.35
CA LYS A 5 54.03 -78.49 3.41
C LYS A 5 54.12 -76.97 3.40
N ASN A 6 55.33 -76.42 3.22
CA ASN A 6 55.55 -74.98 3.10
C ASN A 6 54.85 -74.41 1.85
N GLU A 7 54.89 -75.12 0.72
CA GLU A 7 54.20 -74.71 -0.51
C GLU A 7 52.66 -74.74 -0.35
N ILE A 8 52.11 -75.76 0.29
CA ILE A 8 50.67 -75.83 0.62
C ILE A 8 50.27 -74.70 1.58
N GLU A 9 51.12 -74.32 2.52
CA GLU A 9 50.86 -73.24 3.46
C GLU A 9 50.90 -71.86 2.80
N LEU A 10 51.86 -71.62 1.89
CA LEU A 10 51.92 -70.41 1.05
C LEU A 10 50.68 -70.28 0.16
N LEU A 11 50.27 -71.35 -0.52
CA LEU A 11 49.06 -71.35 -1.36
C LEU A 11 47.77 -71.13 -0.55
N ARG A 12 47.76 -71.54 0.73
CA ARG A 12 46.64 -71.26 1.65
C ARG A 12 46.61 -69.79 2.07
N ILE A 13 47.76 -69.16 2.31
CA ILE A 13 47.86 -67.74 2.61
C ILE A 13 47.42 -66.93 1.38
N GLU A 14 47.93 -67.27 0.19
CA GLU A 14 47.54 -66.61 -1.05
C GLU A 14 46.04 -66.76 -1.36
N ASN A 15 45.46 -67.95 -1.18
CA ASN A 15 44.02 -68.14 -1.32
C ASN A 15 43.23 -67.28 -0.33
N LYS A 16 43.68 -67.18 0.93
CA LYS A 16 43.04 -66.32 1.95
C LYS A 16 43.10 -64.85 1.55
N ASP A 17 44.26 -64.37 1.10
CA ASP A 17 44.45 -62.99 0.65
C ASP A 17 43.62 -62.67 -0.60
N LEU A 18 43.52 -63.60 -1.55
CA LEU A 18 42.69 -63.47 -2.74
C LEU A 18 41.19 -63.48 -2.37
N THR A 19 40.77 -64.32 -1.42
CA THR A 19 39.38 -64.30 -0.93
C THR A 19 39.04 -62.99 -0.21
N ALA A 20 39.95 -62.46 0.62
CA ALA A 20 39.77 -61.16 1.28
C ALA A 20 39.72 -59.99 0.27
N LYS A 21 40.57 -60.01 -0.77
CA LYS A 21 40.50 -59.05 -1.88
C LYS A 21 39.19 -59.17 -2.66
N LEU A 22 38.69 -60.38 -2.90
CA LEU A 22 37.39 -60.59 -3.54
C LEU A 22 36.23 -60.07 -2.69
N GLU A 23 36.27 -60.28 -1.37
CA GLU A 23 35.25 -59.76 -0.45
C GLU A 23 35.25 -58.24 -0.37
N THR A 24 36.42 -57.61 -0.27
CA THR A 24 36.52 -56.14 -0.30
C THR A 24 36.04 -55.56 -1.62
N LEU A 25 36.34 -56.20 -2.76
CA LEU A 25 35.82 -55.77 -4.07
C LEU A 25 34.31 -55.97 -4.18
N LYS A 26 33.74 -57.05 -3.62
CA LYS A 26 32.28 -57.25 -3.56
C LYS A 26 31.61 -56.19 -2.70
N GLN A 27 32.19 -55.85 -1.56
CA GLN A 27 31.68 -54.81 -0.68
C GLN A 27 31.72 -53.44 -1.36
N LYS A 28 32.85 -53.07 -1.98
CA LYS A 28 32.94 -51.84 -2.78
C LYS A 28 31.89 -51.78 -3.89
N ARG A 29 31.68 -52.89 -4.63
CA ARG A 29 30.63 -52.96 -5.66
C ARG A 29 29.22 -52.79 -5.10
N LYS A 30 28.97 -53.30 -3.89
CA LYS A 30 27.70 -53.14 -3.19
C LYS A 30 27.50 -51.69 -2.72
N ASP A 31 28.56 -51.02 -2.29
CA ASP A 31 28.55 -49.63 -1.84
C ASP A 31 28.47 -48.63 -3.01
N ASP A 32 28.97 -49.00 -4.20
CA ASP A 32 28.89 -48.18 -5.41
C ASP A 32 27.53 -48.27 -6.12
N TYR A 33 26.79 -49.38 -5.94
CA TYR A 33 25.45 -49.55 -6.51
C TYR A 33 24.44 -48.45 -6.10
N PRO A 34 24.25 -48.11 -4.80
CA PRO A 34 23.34 -47.03 -4.42
C PRO A 34 23.77 -45.68 -4.99
N LYS A 35 25.09 -45.40 -5.02
CA LYS A 35 25.61 -44.16 -5.62
C LYS A 35 25.24 -44.09 -7.09
N LEU A 36 25.38 -45.18 -7.85
CA LEU A 36 25.01 -45.22 -9.26
C LEU A 36 23.52 -44.94 -9.45
N THR A 37 22.65 -45.51 -8.61
CA THR A 37 21.20 -45.25 -8.68
C THR A 37 20.85 -43.80 -8.33
N GLU A 38 21.55 -43.19 -7.37
CA GLU A 38 21.41 -41.77 -7.06
C GLU A 38 21.89 -40.89 -8.22
N TYR A 39 23.00 -41.26 -8.87
CA TYR A 39 23.47 -40.57 -10.08
C TYR A 39 22.45 -40.65 -11.22
N GLU A 40 21.88 -41.82 -11.50
CA GLU A 40 20.83 -41.99 -12.52
C GLU A 40 19.58 -41.15 -12.20
N ARG A 41 19.18 -41.11 -10.92
CA ARG A 41 18.07 -40.26 -10.46
C ARG A 41 18.37 -38.78 -10.68
N ASN A 42 19.57 -38.32 -10.29
CA ASN A 42 20.00 -36.94 -10.48
C ASN A 42 20.05 -36.57 -11.96
N VAL A 43 20.48 -37.48 -12.84
CA VAL A 43 20.46 -37.28 -14.30
C VAL A 43 19.03 -37.09 -14.80
N ALA A 44 18.09 -37.94 -14.38
CA ALA A 44 16.67 -37.79 -14.76
C ALA A 44 16.05 -36.48 -14.25
N GLU A 45 16.36 -36.07 -13.02
CA GLU A 45 15.91 -34.79 -12.46
C GLU A 45 16.50 -33.60 -13.24
N LEU A 46 17.77 -33.65 -13.63
CA LEU A 46 18.40 -32.63 -14.47
C LEU A 46 17.81 -32.55 -15.87
N GLU A 47 17.45 -33.67 -16.49
CA GLU A 47 16.77 -33.71 -17.78
C GLU A 47 15.37 -33.08 -17.69
N ALA A 48 14.59 -33.42 -16.66
CA ALA A 48 13.28 -32.82 -16.43
C ALA A 48 13.36 -31.30 -16.21
N LEU A 49 14.37 -30.83 -15.46
CA LEU A 49 14.61 -29.40 -15.26
C LEU A 49 15.03 -28.69 -16.55
N ARG A 50 15.82 -29.34 -17.41
CA ARG A 50 16.18 -28.79 -18.73
C ARG A 50 14.95 -28.65 -19.63
N GLU A 51 14.09 -29.65 -19.68
CA GLU A 51 12.84 -29.58 -20.44
C GLU A 51 11.92 -28.46 -19.91
N PHE A 52 11.79 -28.34 -18.59
CA PHE A 52 11.02 -27.25 -17.98
C PHE A 52 11.61 -25.88 -18.35
N LYS A 53 12.94 -25.74 -18.31
CA LYS A 53 13.62 -24.51 -18.73
C LYS A 53 13.34 -24.18 -20.20
N ILE A 54 13.38 -25.16 -21.10
CA ILE A 54 13.06 -24.94 -22.53
C ILE A 54 11.61 -24.46 -22.68
N LYS A 55 10.65 -25.13 -22.05
CA LYS A 55 9.23 -24.73 -22.10
C LYS A 55 9.00 -23.32 -21.54
N LEU A 56 9.71 -22.97 -20.46
CA LEU A 56 9.61 -21.66 -19.84
C LEU A 56 10.20 -20.56 -20.73
N VAL A 57 11.34 -20.83 -21.38
CA VAL A 57 11.94 -19.93 -22.38
C VAL A 57 11.01 -19.74 -23.59
N GLU A 58 10.39 -20.82 -24.09
CA GLU A 58 9.42 -20.74 -25.18
C GLU A 58 8.19 -19.92 -24.79
N SER A 59 7.63 -20.17 -23.61
CA SER A 59 6.48 -19.40 -23.09
C SER A 59 6.83 -17.92 -22.93
N ASN A 60 8.01 -17.61 -22.39
CA ASN A 60 8.47 -16.24 -22.24
C ASN A 60 8.67 -15.57 -23.61
N SER A 61 9.24 -16.27 -24.60
CA SER A 61 9.37 -15.77 -25.96
C SER A 61 8.02 -15.50 -26.65
N LYS A 62 7.00 -16.31 -26.37
CA LYS A 62 5.63 -16.10 -26.88
C LYS A 62 4.98 -14.89 -26.24
N LEU A 63 5.08 -14.75 -24.91
CA LEU A 63 4.58 -13.59 -24.17
C LEU A 63 5.25 -12.30 -24.64
N GLN A 64 6.57 -12.33 -24.86
CA GLN A 64 7.31 -11.16 -25.35
C GLN A 64 6.87 -10.75 -26.77
N ARG A 65 6.56 -11.69 -27.65
CA ARG A 65 5.99 -11.37 -28.97
C ARG A 65 4.58 -10.78 -28.87
N GLN A 66 3.72 -11.36 -28.03
CA GLN A 66 2.37 -10.83 -27.80
C GLN A 66 2.41 -9.40 -27.23
N LEU A 67 3.34 -9.14 -26.33
CA LEU A 67 3.55 -7.81 -25.76
C LEU A 67 3.98 -6.81 -26.84
N GLN A 68 4.94 -7.16 -27.70
CA GLN A 68 5.36 -6.34 -28.84
C GLN A 68 4.23 -6.10 -29.86
N GLU A 69 3.39 -7.10 -30.11
CA GLU A 69 2.22 -6.93 -30.98
C GLU A 69 1.21 -5.95 -30.37
N LYS A 70 0.94 -6.07 -29.06
CA LYS A 70 0.04 -5.15 -28.36
C LYS A 70 0.57 -3.73 -28.26
N GLU A 71 1.87 -3.56 -28.06
CA GLU A 71 2.53 -2.24 -28.11
C GLU A 71 2.38 -1.59 -29.49
N LYS A 72 2.56 -2.36 -30.58
CA LYS A 72 2.34 -1.87 -31.95
C LYS A 72 0.89 -1.47 -32.19
N GLU A 73 -0.06 -2.30 -31.77
CA GLU A 73 -1.49 -1.98 -31.87
C GLU A 73 -1.83 -0.68 -31.11
N LEU A 74 -1.25 -0.46 -29.93
CA LEU A 74 -1.46 0.75 -29.14
C LEU A 74 -0.89 1.99 -29.86
N ILE A 75 0.33 1.88 -30.42
CA ILE A 75 0.94 2.96 -31.21
C ILE A 75 0.09 3.30 -32.44
N ASP A 76 -0.42 2.29 -33.15
CA ASP A 76 -1.25 2.51 -34.33
C ASP A 76 -2.61 3.11 -33.97
N LEU A 77 -3.23 2.69 -32.86
CA LEU A 77 -4.45 3.32 -32.33
C LEU A 77 -4.21 4.77 -31.89
N SER A 78 -3.07 5.06 -31.27
CA SER A 78 -2.66 6.42 -30.89
C SER A 78 -2.52 7.32 -32.11
N LYS A 79 -1.87 6.84 -33.18
CA LYS A 79 -1.76 7.57 -34.45
C LYS A 79 -3.12 7.85 -35.07
N ILE A 80 -4.01 6.84 -35.12
CA ILE A 80 -5.38 7.02 -35.63
C ILE A 80 -6.14 8.05 -34.78
N SER A 81 -5.93 8.05 -33.46
CA SER A 81 -6.53 9.05 -32.56
C SER A 81 -6.02 10.47 -32.86
N GLN A 82 -4.70 10.63 -33.03
CA GLN A 82 -4.10 11.91 -33.40
C GLN A 82 -4.59 12.41 -34.77
N GLU A 83 -4.69 11.54 -35.76
CA GLU A 83 -5.26 11.87 -37.07
C GLU A 83 -6.73 12.29 -36.97
N LYS A 84 -7.52 11.63 -36.11
CA LYS A 84 -8.92 12.03 -35.84
C LYS A 84 -8.99 13.40 -35.17
N LEU A 85 -8.11 13.68 -34.21
CA LEU A 85 -8.06 14.98 -33.53
C LEU A 85 -7.68 16.10 -34.51
N GLN A 86 -6.71 15.86 -35.39
CA GLN A 86 -6.36 16.79 -36.46
C GLN A 86 -7.54 17.05 -37.40
N ARG A 87 -8.26 16.00 -37.82
CA ARG A 87 -9.48 16.16 -38.65
C ARG A 87 -10.58 16.92 -37.92
N LEU A 88 -10.75 16.75 -36.61
CA LEU A 88 -11.72 17.52 -35.83
C LEU A 88 -11.33 19.00 -35.80
N SER A 89 -10.05 19.32 -35.56
CA SER A 89 -9.54 20.70 -35.62
C SER A 89 -9.76 21.32 -37.00
N GLU A 90 -9.48 20.61 -38.09
CA GLU A 90 -9.73 21.09 -39.45
C GLU A 90 -11.23 21.35 -39.70
N LEU A 91 -12.10 20.52 -39.12
CA LEU A 91 -13.56 20.66 -39.25
C LEU A 91 -14.10 21.81 -38.39
N GLU A 92 -13.50 22.06 -37.22
CA GLU A 92 -13.77 23.24 -36.38
C GLU A 92 -13.34 24.52 -37.10
N GLU A 93 -12.15 24.57 -37.70
CA GLU A 93 -11.70 25.71 -38.51
C GLU A 93 -12.61 25.95 -39.71
N GLN A 94 -13.04 24.89 -40.40
CA GLN A 94 -14.03 25.01 -41.49
C GLN A 94 -15.37 25.54 -40.98
N LEU A 95 -15.83 25.06 -39.82
CA LEU A 95 -17.06 25.52 -39.21
C LEU A 95 -16.97 27.01 -38.85
N GLU A 96 -15.85 27.45 -38.27
CA GLU A 96 -15.59 28.87 -37.97
C GLU A 96 -15.67 29.73 -39.25
N ILE A 97 -14.97 29.32 -40.32
CA ILE A 97 -15.01 30.04 -41.61
C ILE A 97 -16.43 30.11 -42.17
N THR A 98 -17.16 28.98 -42.18
CA THR A 98 -18.56 28.97 -42.67
C THR A 98 -19.49 29.83 -41.80
N THR A 99 -19.21 29.93 -40.50
CA THR A 99 -19.97 30.76 -39.58
C THR A 99 -19.72 32.25 -39.87
N ILE A 100 -18.46 32.64 -40.09
CA ILE A 100 -18.10 34.01 -40.49
C ILE A 100 -18.74 34.35 -41.85
N GLU A 101 -18.71 33.46 -42.83
CA GLU A 101 -19.37 33.67 -44.13
C GLU A 101 -20.88 33.87 -43.99
N LYS A 102 -21.51 33.09 -43.10
CA LYS A 102 -22.93 33.23 -42.77
C LYS A 102 -23.22 34.58 -42.09
N GLU A 103 -22.45 34.97 -41.08
CA GLU A 103 -22.60 36.26 -40.38
C GLU A 103 -22.43 37.43 -41.36
N MET A 104 -21.43 37.39 -42.23
CA MET A 104 -21.24 38.40 -43.28
C MET A 104 -22.41 38.44 -44.28
N ALA A 105 -23.05 37.31 -44.56
CA ALA A 105 -24.23 37.26 -45.42
C ALA A 105 -25.47 37.82 -44.71
N GLU A 106 -25.63 37.54 -43.42
CA GLU A 106 -26.70 38.09 -42.58
C GLU A 106 -26.58 39.62 -42.46
N GLU A 107 -25.38 40.15 -42.18
CA GLU A 107 -25.15 41.61 -42.15
C GLU A 107 -25.50 42.28 -43.49
N LYS A 108 -25.09 41.67 -44.62
CA LYS A 108 -25.44 42.18 -45.95
C LYS A 108 -26.96 42.15 -46.19
N ALA A 109 -27.65 41.10 -45.75
CA ALA A 109 -29.09 41.00 -45.88
C ALA A 109 -29.80 42.06 -45.02
N GLU A 110 -29.35 42.29 -43.78
CA GLU A 110 -29.86 43.33 -42.89
C GLU A 110 -29.67 44.73 -43.48
N LEU A 111 -28.50 45.01 -44.05
CA LEU A 111 -28.23 46.28 -44.74
C LEU A 111 -29.17 46.50 -45.93
N LEU A 112 -29.32 45.50 -46.80
CA LEU A 112 -30.24 45.59 -47.94
C LEU A 112 -31.69 45.75 -47.49
N GLN A 113 -32.07 45.11 -46.39
CA GLN A 113 -33.42 45.24 -45.83
C GLN A 113 -33.66 46.64 -45.27
N ALA A 114 -32.67 47.25 -44.60
CA ALA A 114 -32.72 48.63 -44.16
C ALA A 114 -32.81 49.61 -45.34
N GLU A 115 -32.06 49.39 -46.43
CA GLU A 115 -32.16 50.20 -47.66
C GLU A 115 -33.56 50.11 -48.29
N ILE A 116 -34.14 48.91 -48.35
CA ILE A 116 -35.52 48.71 -48.83
C ILE A 116 -36.53 49.48 -47.96
N GLU A 117 -36.34 49.49 -46.63
CA GLU A 117 -37.21 50.24 -45.72
C GLU A 117 -37.11 51.75 -45.93
N ILE A 118 -35.91 52.28 -46.13
CA ILE A 118 -35.68 53.70 -46.46
C ILE A 118 -36.36 54.06 -47.78
N GLU A 119 -36.21 53.25 -48.83
CA GLU A 119 -36.86 53.49 -50.12
C GLU A 119 -38.39 53.36 -50.03
N LYS A 120 -38.92 52.41 -49.24
CA LYS A 120 -40.36 52.32 -48.95
C LYS A 120 -40.88 53.58 -48.27
N GLN A 121 -40.18 54.12 -47.28
CA GLN A 121 -40.54 55.39 -46.63
C GLN A 121 -40.56 56.54 -47.63
N ARG A 122 -39.59 56.56 -48.56
CA ARG A 122 -39.53 57.57 -49.62
C ARG A 122 -40.70 57.46 -50.60
N ILE A 123 -41.09 56.24 -50.98
CA ILE A 123 -42.28 55.99 -51.80
C ILE A 123 -43.54 56.47 -51.06
N GLN A 124 -43.70 56.15 -49.78
CA GLN A 124 -44.84 56.61 -48.97
C GLN A 124 -44.93 58.13 -48.91
N GLN A 125 -43.80 58.83 -48.76
CA GLN A 125 -43.77 60.30 -48.81
C GLN A 125 -44.23 60.83 -50.17
N LEU A 126 -43.74 60.26 -51.27
CA LEU A 126 -44.15 60.63 -52.63
C LEU A 126 -45.64 60.32 -52.89
N GLU A 127 -46.18 59.22 -52.36
CA GLU A 127 -47.60 58.88 -52.43
C GLU A 127 -48.46 59.91 -51.68
N ILE A 128 -48.04 60.34 -50.48
CA ILE A 128 -48.72 61.41 -49.72
C ILE A 128 -48.68 62.74 -50.48
N GLU A 129 -47.54 63.08 -51.10
CA GLU A 129 -47.42 64.28 -51.94
C GLU A 129 -48.36 64.22 -53.15
N LEU A 130 -48.49 63.06 -53.81
CA LEU A 130 -49.43 62.86 -54.90
C LEU A 130 -50.90 62.96 -54.45
N ASP A 131 -51.24 62.44 -53.27
CA ASP A 131 -52.59 62.54 -52.70
C ASP A 131 -52.95 63.98 -52.31
N LEU A 132 -52.00 64.75 -51.76
CA LEU A 132 -52.17 66.18 -51.51
C LEU A 132 -52.38 66.95 -52.82
N LEU A 133 -51.58 66.69 -53.85
CA LEU A 133 -51.75 67.31 -55.17
C LEU A 133 -53.08 66.90 -55.85
N ARG A 134 -53.56 65.67 -55.65
CA ARG A 134 -54.90 65.25 -56.09
C ARG A 134 -56.01 65.96 -55.31
N SER A 135 -55.80 66.26 -54.03
CA SER A 135 -56.75 67.04 -53.22
C SER A 135 -56.78 68.53 -53.57
N GLU A 136 -55.69 69.07 -54.15
CA GLU A 136 -55.61 70.45 -54.66
C GLU A 136 -56.17 70.61 -56.09
N ILE A 137 -56.19 69.55 -56.90
CA ILE A 137 -56.79 69.53 -58.25
C ILE A 137 -58.18 68.86 -58.20
N GLY A 138 -59.22 69.56 -57.75
CA GLY A 138 -60.59 69.05 -57.96
C GLY A 138 -61.70 69.60 -57.07
N PRO A 139 -62.44 70.63 -57.55
CA PRO A 139 -63.53 71.28 -56.85
C PRO A 139 -64.94 70.77 -57.27
N GLU A 140 -65.94 71.18 -56.49
CA GLU A 140 -67.25 71.70 -56.96
C GLU A 140 -68.32 70.75 -57.55
N LYS A 141 -69.44 70.59 -56.82
CA LYS A 141 -70.79 71.18 -57.10
C LYS A 141 -71.92 70.38 -56.40
N ASN A 142 -72.62 71.02 -55.45
CA ASN A 142 -73.91 71.75 -55.60
C ASN A 142 -75.12 70.80 -55.61
N GLY A 143 -76.21 71.01 -54.89
CA GLY A 143 -76.71 72.12 -54.07
C GLY A 143 -78.17 71.80 -53.67
N ILE A 144 -78.65 72.24 -52.50
CA ILE A 144 -79.71 73.30 -52.33
C ILE A 144 -81.15 72.80 -52.62
N SER A 145 -82.27 73.14 -51.96
CA SER A 145 -82.69 73.74 -50.67
C SER A 145 -84.23 73.59 -50.58
N GLN A 146 -84.82 73.32 -49.40
CA GLN A 146 -85.75 74.18 -48.61
C GLN A 146 -87.26 74.28 -48.96
N VAL A 147 -88.06 73.97 -47.90
CA VAL A 147 -89.11 74.82 -47.25
C VAL A 147 -90.49 75.02 -47.91
N GLY A 148 -91.55 74.62 -47.17
CA GLY A 148 -92.51 75.61 -46.63
C GLY A 148 -93.99 75.62 -47.08
N ALA A 149 -94.87 75.11 -46.20
CA ALA A 149 -96.02 75.83 -45.57
C ALA A 149 -97.30 76.28 -46.34
N LEU A 150 -98.44 75.69 -45.89
CA LEU A 150 -99.68 76.31 -45.33
C LEU A 150 -100.83 76.92 -46.21
N LYS A 151 -102.03 76.33 -45.99
CA LYS A 151 -103.35 76.88 -45.54
C LYS A 151 -104.33 77.67 -46.46
N ASN A 152 -105.60 77.18 -46.43
CA ASN A 152 -106.90 77.86 -46.15
C ASN A 152 -107.41 78.98 -47.09
N ASP A 153 -108.70 79.31 -47.24
CA ASP A 153 -110.04 78.78 -46.88
C ASP A 153 -111.08 79.74 -47.52
N ALA A 154 -112.33 79.27 -47.63
CA ALA A 154 -113.61 79.98 -47.74
C ALA A 154 -113.74 81.41 -48.32
N LEU A 155 -114.73 81.61 -49.23
CA LEU A 155 -116.00 82.28 -48.90
C LEU A 155 -117.02 82.31 -50.07
N LEU A 156 -118.26 81.94 -49.70
CA LEU A 156 -119.57 82.12 -50.35
C LEU A 156 -119.97 83.63 -50.33
N LYS A 157 -120.96 84.21 -51.02
CA LYS A 157 -122.22 83.82 -51.70
C LYS A 157 -122.81 85.14 -52.28
N ASP A 158 -123.50 85.13 -53.43
CA ASP A 158 -124.72 85.97 -53.62
C ASP A 158 -125.61 85.44 -54.76
N ASP A 159 -126.92 85.51 -54.56
CA ASP A 159 -128.02 84.89 -55.31
C ASP A 159 -128.39 85.62 -56.62
N GLY A 160 -128.64 84.92 -57.74
CA GLY A 160 -129.99 84.67 -58.26
C GLY A 160 -130.19 85.42 -59.59
N MET A 161 -130.89 84.96 -60.64
CA MET A 161 -131.74 83.81 -60.85
C MET A 161 -131.95 83.63 -62.37
N GLN A 162 -131.96 82.38 -62.83
CA GLN A 162 -132.86 81.86 -63.87
C GLN A 162 -132.64 82.07 -65.38
N LEU A 163 -131.46 82.50 -65.87
CA LEU A 163 -131.11 82.30 -67.30
C LEU A 163 -129.72 81.68 -67.57
N LYS A 164 -128.85 81.62 -66.55
CA LYS A 164 -127.51 80.97 -66.58
C LYS A 164 -127.49 79.48 -66.14
N MET A 165 -128.65 78.83 -66.03
CA MET A 165 -128.72 77.42 -65.60
C MET A 165 -128.38 76.40 -66.71
N LEU A 166 -128.48 76.76 -67.99
CA LEU A 166 -128.12 75.87 -69.11
C LEU A 166 -126.68 76.06 -69.61
N GLU A 167 -126.13 77.29 -69.55
CA GLU A 167 -124.70 77.54 -69.82
C GLU A 167 -123.80 76.99 -68.70
N CYS A 168 -124.27 77.01 -67.44
CA CYS A 168 -123.55 76.44 -66.31
C CYS A 168 -123.48 74.90 -66.35
N GLN A 169 -124.45 74.20 -66.96
CA GLN A 169 -124.36 72.74 -67.16
C GLN A 169 -123.34 72.37 -68.25
N ASN A 170 -123.27 73.14 -69.35
CA ASN A 170 -122.29 72.92 -70.41
C ASN A 170 -120.86 73.37 -70.02
N MET A 171 -120.71 74.45 -69.24
CA MET A 171 -119.42 74.80 -68.63
C MET A 171 -118.99 73.76 -67.59
N LYS A 172 -119.88 73.29 -66.71
CA LYS A 172 -119.53 72.25 -65.72
C LYS A 172 -119.05 70.96 -66.35
N LEU A 173 -119.59 70.55 -67.51
CA LEU A 173 -119.11 69.38 -68.24
C LEU A 173 -117.76 69.62 -68.93
N ARG A 174 -117.53 70.81 -69.53
CA ARG A 174 -116.21 71.17 -70.08
C ARG A 174 -115.15 71.32 -69.00
N GLU A 175 -115.50 71.91 -67.85
CA GLU A 175 -114.63 72.09 -66.70
C GLU A 175 -114.37 70.75 -65.98
N ALA A 176 -115.35 69.83 -65.93
CA ALA A 176 -115.13 68.46 -65.46
C ALA A 176 -114.20 67.67 -66.39
N ILE A 177 -114.29 67.86 -67.71
CA ILE A 177 -113.37 67.23 -68.68
C ILE A 177 -111.96 67.83 -68.57
N VAL A 178 -111.84 69.14 -68.33
CA VAL A 178 -110.52 69.78 -68.08
C VAL A 178 -109.94 69.32 -66.76
N ARG A 179 -110.73 69.27 -65.67
CA ARG A 179 -110.28 68.71 -64.39
C ARG A 179 -109.91 67.24 -64.49
N LEU A 180 -110.64 66.43 -65.26
CA LEU A 180 -110.28 65.04 -65.50
C LEU A 180 -108.99 64.93 -66.33
N ARG A 181 -108.77 65.80 -67.31
CA ARG A 181 -107.50 65.86 -68.04
C ARG A 181 -106.35 66.31 -67.16
N ASP A 182 -106.54 67.30 -66.30
CA ASP A 182 -105.53 67.79 -65.37
C ASP A 182 -105.25 66.75 -64.27
N ILE A 183 -106.26 66.01 -63.81
CA ILE A 183 -106.08 64.87 -62.89
C ILE A 183 -105.37 63.71 -63.60
N ILE A 184 -105.71 63.41 -64.86
CA ILE A 184 -105.02 62.38 -65.64
C ILE A 184 -103.58 62.82 -65.94
N GLY A 185 -103.34 64.10 -66.23
CA GLY A 185 -102.02 64.69 -66.42
C GLY A 185 -101.17 64.57 -65.15
N ARG A 186 -101.72 64.97 -64.00
CA ARG A 186 -101.08 64.77 -62.68
C ARG A 186 -100.85 63.31 -62.37
N LEU A 187 -101.81 62.42 -62.61
CA LEU A 187 -101.61 60.98 -62.38
C LEU A 187 -100.54 60.38 -63.29
N VAL A 188 -100.37 60.91 -64.50
CA VAL A 188 -99.29 60.50 -65.42
C VAL A 188 -97.95 61.07 -64.96
N GLU A 189 -97.90 62.32 -64.49
CA GLU A 189 -96.73 62.95 -63.88
C GLU A 189 -96.32 62.22 -62.59
N ASP A 190 -97.25 62.01 -61.65
CA ASP A 190 -97.06 61.24 -60.41
C ASP A 190 -96.59 59.82 -60.73
N LYS A 191 -97.19 59.14 -61.72
CA LYS A 191 -96.74 57.79 -62.13
C LYS A 191 -95.34 57.82 -62.72
N ARG A 192 -94.97 58.87 -63.44
CA ARG A 192 -93.62 59.05 -64.00
C ARG A 192 -92.61 59.33 -62.89
N GLU A 193 -92.95 60.19 -61.93
CA GLU A 193 -92.12 60.49 -60.76
C GLU A 193 -91.92 59.24 -59.89
N LEU A 194 -93.00 58.51 -59.58
CA LEU A 194 -92.92 57.23 -58.86
C LEU A 194 -92.11 56.18 -59.64
N ALA A 195 -92.19 56.16 -60.98
CA ALA A 195 -91.37 55.26 -61.78
C ALA A 195 -89.88 55.63 -61.70
N GLN A 196 -89.56 56.94 -61.74
CA GLN A 196 -88.19 57.43 -61.57
C GLN A 196 -87.65 57.15 -60.16
N GLU A 197 -88.45 57.37 -59.12
CA GLU A 197 -88.06 57.05 -57.74
C GLU A 197 -87.84 55.55 -57.55
N ASN A 198 -88.67 54.71 -58.18
CA ASN A 198 -88.51 53.25 -58.13
C ASN A 198 -87.28 52.78 -58.92
N GLU A 199 -86.91 53.45 -60.02
CA GLU A 199 -85.63 53.21 -60.70
C GLU A 199 -84.44 53.63 -59.85
N MET A 200 -84.52 54.79 -59.18
CA MET A 200 -83.48 55.26 -58.25
C MET A 200 -83.32 54.28 -57.07
N LEU A 201 -84.41 53.88 -56.41
CA LEU A 201 -84.40 52.90 -55.31
C LEU A 201 -83.87 51.53 -55.75
N LYS A 202 -84.16 51.10 -56.98
CA LYS A 202 -83.56 49.87 -57.56
C LYS A 202 -82.06 50.04 -57.75
N SER A 203 -81.60 51.20 -58.22
CA SER A 203 -80.18 51.48 -58.40
C SER A 203 -79.43 51.52 -57.06
N GLU A 204 -80.03 52.13 -56.04
CA GLU A 204 -79.48 52.18 -54.68
C GLU A 204 -79.49 50.80 -54.02
N SER A 205 -80.58 50.03 -54.16
CA SER A 205 -80.66 48.65 -53.69
C SER A 205 -79.58 47.78 -54.35
N ALA A 206 -79.37 47.92 -55.66
CA ALA A 206 -78.30 47.24 -56.37
C ALA A 206 -76.90 47.67 -55.89
N ALA A 207 -76.70 48.96 -55.57
CA ALA A 207 -75.44 49.45 -55.00
C ALA A 207 -75.17 48.87 -53.60
N VAL A 208 -76.19 48.83 -52.72
CA VAL A 208 -76.09 48.22 -51.39
C VAL A 208 -75.77 46.73 -51.49
N VAL A 209 -76.41 45.99 -52.40
CA VAL A 209 -76.10 44.57 -52.63
C VAL A 209 -74.64 44.39 -53.05
N ARG A 210 -74.12 45.23 -53.96
CA ARG A 210 -72.69 45.18 -54.35
C ARG A 210 -71.75 45.46 -53.18
N ILE A 211 -72.08 46.43 -52.32
CA ILE A 211 -71.30 46.73 -51.11
C ILE A 211 -71.34 45.55 -50.13
N CYS A 212 -72.50 44.94 -49.90
CA CYS A 212 -72.64 43.76 -49.06
C CYS A 212 -71.84 42.56 -49.61
N GLU A 213 -71.85 42.34 -50.93
CA GLU A 213 -71.03 41.30 -51.57
C GLU A 213 -69.53 41.59 -51.43
N ASN A 214 -69.10 42.83 -51.61
CA ASN A 214 -67.70 43.23 -51.41
C ASN A 214 -67.25 43.03 -49.96
N LEU A 215 -68.04 43.51 -48.98
CA LEU A 215 -67.75 43.31 -47.55
C LEU A 215 -67.73 41.84 -47.17
N LYS A 216 -68.63 41.02 -47.74
CA LYS A 216 -68.62 39.56 -47.54
C LYS A 216 -67.35 38.93 -48.11
N ASN A 217 -66.88 39.38 -49.28
CA ASN A 217 -65.64 38.89 -49.88
C ASN A 217 -64.41 39.31 -49.06
N GLU A 218 -64.39 40.53 -48.52
CA GLU A 218 -63.32 41.00 -47.62
C GLU A 218 -63.31 40.24 -46.30
N LEU A 219 -64.49 40.01 -45.70
CA LEU A 219 -64.63 39.17 -44.51
C LEU A 219 -64.10 37.76 -44.77
N GLN A 220 -64.48 37.13 -45.90
CA GLN A 220 -63.97 35.81 -46.26
C GLN A 220 -62.45 35.80 -46.47
N LYS A 221 -61.86 36.87 -47.02
CA LYS A 221 -60.40 36.98 -47.15
C LYS A 221 -59.75 37.09 -45.77
N ALA A 222 -60.28 37.91 -44.87
CA ALA A 222 -59.79 38.06 -43.51
C ALA A 222 -59.92 36.76 -42.70
N GLU A 223 -61.03 36.03 -42.85
CA GLU A 223 -61.21 34.72 -42.23
C GLU A 223 -60.15 33.72 -42.71
N ARG A 224 -59.86 33.69 -44.02
CA ARG A 224 -58.80 32.83 -44.58
C ARG A 224 -57.42 33.20 -44.05
N THR A 225 -57.09 34.49 -43.96
CA THR A 225 -55.78 34.91 -43.42
C THR A 225 -55.67 34.56 -41.94
N ILE A 226 -56.74 34.69 -41.15
CA ILE A 226 -56.77 34.26 -39.75
C ILE A 226 -56.53 32.74 -39.63
N ILE A 227 -57.13 31.93 -40.50
CA ILE A 227 -56.90 30.47 -40.49
C ILE A 227 -55.43 30.15 -40.78
N VAL A 228 -54.84 30.73 -41.83
CA VAL A 228 -53.44 30.50 -42.18
C VAL A 228 -52.50 30.96 -41.06
N LEU A 229 -52.78 32.09 -40.42
CA LEU A 229 -51.99 32.57 -39.27
C LEU A 229 -52.11 31.64 -38.06
N ARG A 230 -53.30 31.07 -37.81
CA ARG A 230 -53.50 30.06 -36.75
C ARG A 230 -52.73 28.77 -37.03
N GLU A 231 -52.78 28.29 -38.27
CA GLU A 231 -51.98 27.13 -38.69
C GLU A 231 -50.49 27.38 -38.47
N ARG A 232 -49.98 28.55 -38.89
CA ARG A 232 -48.58 28.92 -38.68
C ARG A 232 -48.20 29.05 -37.19
N LEU A 233 -49.11 29.51 -36.33
CA LEU A 233 -48.89 29.55 -34.88
C LEU A 233 -48.81 28.14 -34.28
N VAL A 234 -49.64 27.21 -34.75
CA VAL A 234 -49.59 25.81 -34.35
C VAL A 234 -48.27 25.19 -34.79
N ASP A 235 -47.86 25.36 -36.06
CA ASP A 235 -46.59 24.86 -36.57
C ASP A 235 -45.39 25.40 -35.77
N MET A 236 -45.42 26.68 -35.40
CA MET A 236 -44.37 27.30 -34.57
C MET A 236 -44.39 26.72 -33.14
N SER A 237 -45.55 26.47 -32.56
CA SER A 237 -45.67 25.83 -31.24
C SER A 237 -45.11 24.41 -31.26
N GLU A 238 -45.44 23.61 -32.27
CA GLU A 238 -44.92 22.25 -32.41
C GLU A 238 -43.40 22.23 -32.58
N ARG A 239 -42.83 23.22 -33.31
CA ARG A 239 -41.37 23.38 -33.42
C ARG A 239 -40.74 23.75 -32.08
N ILE A 240 -41.37 24.64 -31.32
CA ILE A 240 -40.90 25.02 -29.98
C ILE A 240 -40.90 23.80 -29.06
N ASP A 241 -41.97 23.00 -29.08
CA ASP A 241 -42.08 21.78 -28.27
C ASP A 241 -41.01 20.75 -28.68
N ALA A 242 -40.78 20.56 -29.98
CA ALA A 242 -39.72 19.69 -30.47
C ALA A 242 -38.31 20.18 -30.06
N THR A 243 -38.06 21.49 -30.08
CA THR A 243 -36.80 22.05 -29.58
C THR A 243 -36.66 21.87 -28.07
N ALA A 244 -37.73 22.04 -27.29
CA ALA A 244 -37.71 21.84 -25.84
C ALA A 244 -37.43 20.38 -25.46
N ASP A 245 -37.92 19.40 -26.24
CA ASP A 245 -37.57 18.00 -26.03
C ASP A 245 -36.13 17.68 -26.43
N SER A 246 -35.59 18.35 -27.45
CA SER A 246 -34.16 18.24 -27.80
C SER A 246 -33.26 18.85 -26.71
N GLU A 247 -33.68 19.96 -26.07
CA GLU A 247 -32.95 20.56 -24.94
C GLU A 247 -32.86 19.60 -23.76
N LYS A 248 -33.94 18.89 -23.40
CA LYS A 248 -33.90 17.87 -22.35
C LYS A 248 -32.92 16.74 -22.67
N MET A 249 -32.85 16.33 -23.94
CA MET A 249 -31.89 15.30 -24.36
C MET A 249 -30.44 15.82 -24.28
N ILE A 250 -30.21 17.08 -24.65
CA ILE A 250 -28.91 17.74 -24.49
C ILE A 250 -28.55 17.81 -23.00
N GLU A 251 -29.47 18.18 -22.12
CA GLU A 251 -29.25 18.22 -20.67
C GLU A 251 -28.80 16.84 -20.13
N ILE A 252 -29.52 15.77 -20.49
CA ILE A 252 -29.14 14.40 -20.10
C ILE A 252 -27.77 13.99 -20.66
N LEU A 253 -27.45 14.38 -21.90
CA LEU A 253 -26.14 14.10 -22.49
C LEU A 253 -25.03 14.92 -21.81
N THR A 254 -25.29 16.16 -21.43
CA THR A 254 -24.33 17.00 -20.69
C THR A 254 -24.07 16.45 -19.29
N GLU A 255 -25.10 16.00 -18.56
CA GLU A 255 -24.93 15.34 -17.26
C GLU A 255 -24.11 14.06 -17.39
N LYS A 256 -24.39 13.23 -18.40
CA LYS A 256 -23.59 12.02 -18.67
C LYS A 256 -22.15 12.34 -19.04
N ASN A 257 -21.91 13.38 -19.84
CA ASN A 257 -20.55 13.81 -20.18
C ASN A 257 -19.80 14.28 -18.93
N MET A 258 -20.43 15.10 -18.08
CA MET A 258 -19.85 15.53 -16.81
C MET A 258 -19.53 14.33 -15.90
N ASP A 259 -20.39 13.32 -15.83
CA ASP A 259 -20.13 12.11 -15.04
C ASP A 259 -19.01 11.24 -15.62
N LEU A 260 -18.88 11.18 -16.95
CA LEU A 260 -17.79 10.49 -17.62
C LEU A 260 -16.45 11.23 -17.43
N GLU A 261 -16.46 12.56 -17.51
CA GLU A 261 -15.28 13.41 -17.23
C GLU A 261 -14.82 13.24 -15.79
N LYS A 262 -15.73 13.23 -14.81
CA LYS A 262 -15.39 12.93 -13.42
C LYS A 262 -14.76 11.55 -13.27
N LYS A 263 -15.34 10.53 -13.91
CA LYS A 263 -14.79 9.17 -13.88
C LYS A 263 -13.40 9.10 -14.54
N LEU A 264 -13.22 9.78 -15.67
CA LEU A 264 -11.92 9.88 -16.34
C LEU A 264 -10.90 10.55 -15.42
N SER A 265 -11.23 11.70 -14.84
CA SER A 265 -10.35 12.40 -13.90
C SER A 265 -9.98 11.54 -12.69
N THR A 266 -10.93 10.80 -12.11
CA THR A 266 -10.60 9.87 -11.00
C THR A 266 -9.73 8.69 -11.46
N LEU A 267 -9.92 8.21 -12.69
CA LEU A 267 -9.09 7.13 -13.23
C LEU A 267 -7.68 7.62 -13.53
N GLU A 268 -7.53 8.83 -14.06
CA GLU A 268 -6.25 9.48 -14.28
C GLU A 268 -5.49 9.67 -12.96
N GLU A 269 -6.14 10.18 -11.90
CA GLU A 269 -5.54 10.28 -10.57
C GLU A 269 -5.08 8.92 -10.04
N THR A 270 -5.89 7.86 -10.18
CA THR A 270 -5.46 6.52 -9.76
C THR A 270 -4.30 5.97 -10.59
N VAL A 271 -4.20 6.33 -11.88
CA VAL A 271 -3.08 5.94 -12.74
C VAL A 271 -1.80 6.65 -12.30
N GLU A 272 -1.88 7.95 -12.00
CA GLU A 272 -0.75 8.71 -11.44
C GLU A 272 -0.26 8.11 -10.12
N ASP A 273 -1.17 7.72 -9.22
CA ASP A 273 -0.83 7.03 -7.97
C ASP A 273 -0.12 5.68 -8.24
N TYR A 274 -0.62 4.88 -9.20
CA TYR A 274 0.02 3.62 -9.57
C TYR A 274 1.41 3.82 -10.21
N GLU A 275 1.59 4.87 -11.01
CA GLU A 275 2.89 5.22 -11.58
C GLU A 275 3.88 5.68 -10.51
N ALA A 276 3.43 6.44 -9.51
CA ALA A 276 4.24 6.83 -8.37
C ALA A 276 4.67 5.61 -7.53
N ILE A 277 3.74 4.68 -7.25
CA ILE A 277 4.04 3.42 -6.56
C ILE A 277 5.06 2.60 -7.36
N ARG A 278 4.88 2.50 -8.69
CA ARG A 278 5.82 1.77 -9.55
C ARG A 278 7.21 2.40 -9.54
N SER A 279 7.31 3.72 -9.59
CA SER A 279 8.61 4.41 -9.49
C SER A 279 9.30 4.11 -8.16
N MET A 280 8.55 4.12 -7.06
CA MET A 280 9.08 3.77 -5.75
C MET A 280 9.52 2.29 -5.70
N ASP A 281 8.76 1.37 -6.28
CA ASP A 281 9.13 -0.04 -6.38
C ASP A 281 10.41 -0.24 -7.21
N GLU A 282 10.60 0.51 -8.30
CA GLU A 282 11.83 0.50 -9.10
C GLU A 282 13.05 0.97 -8.28
N GLU A 283 12.91 2.04 -7.49
CA GLU A 283 13.97 2.49 -6.57
C GLU A 283 14.27 1.47 -5.47
N ILE A 284 13.25 0.85 -4.88
CA ILE A 284 13.42 -0.21 -3.87
C ILE A 284 14.14 -1.42 -4.48
N LEU A 285 13.80 -1.82 -5.71
CA LEU A 285 14.47 -2.92 -6.39
C LEU A 285 15.94 -2.60 -6.69
N GLU A 286 16.25 -1.37 -7.07
CA GLU A 286 17.63 -0.94 -7.33
C GLU A 286 18.47 -0.97 -6.04
N THR A 287 17.96 -0.39 -4.95
CA THR A 287 18.64 -0.43 -3.64
C THR A 287 18.82 -1.86 -3.11
N GLN A 288 17.83 -2.74 -3.30
CA GLN A 288 17.97 -4.16 -2.95
C GLN A 288 19.05 -4.86 -3.78
N LYS A 289 19.13 -4.57 -5.08
CA LYS A 289 20.15 -5.13 -5.97
C LYS A 289 21.56 -4.64 -5.62
N GLU A 290 21.70 -3.38 -5.22
CA GLU A 290 22.97 -2.83 -4.73
C GLU A 290 23.38 -3.50 -3.42
N ALA A 291 22.47 -3.61 -2.44
CA ALA A 291 22.74 -4.31 -1.18
C ALA A 291 23.09 -5.80 -1.40
N GLU A 292 22.41 -6.50 -2.32
CA GLU A 292 22.76 -7.88 -2.68
C GLU A 292 24.18 -7.97 -3.26
N LYS A 293 24.56 -7.01 -4.10
CA LYS A 293 25.90 -6.94 -4.70
C LYS A 293 26.97 -6.69 -3.63
N GLU A 294 26.72 -5.81 -2.67
CA GLU A 294 27.62 -5.55 -1.55
C GLU A 294 27.81 -6.80 -0.68
N LEU A 295 26.71 -7.45 -0.29
CA LEU A 295 26.76 -8.69 0.50
C LEU A 295 27.49 -9.83 -0.24
N ARG A 296 27.33 -9.93 -1.57
CA ARG A 296 28.10 -10.88 -2.39
C ARG A 296 29.60 -10.57 -2.37
N GLN A 297 29.98 -9.30 -2.45
CA GLN A 297 31.38 -8.90 -2.38
C GLN A 297 31.99 -9.20 -0.99
N GLU A 298 31.25 -8.94 0.09
CA GLU A 298 31.68 -9.31 1.45
C GLU A 298 31.82 -10.83 1.60
N LEU A 299 30.90 -11.61 1.03
CA LEU A 299 30.99 -13.06 1.01
C LEU A 299 32.24 -13.55 0.25
N ASP A 300 32.55 -12.95 -0.89
CA ASP A 300 33.76 -13.29 -1.65
C ASP A 300 35.04 -12.95 -0.87
N LEU A 301 35.09 -11.78 -0.22
CA LEU A 301 36.22 -11.38 0.62
C LEU A 301 36.42 -12.32 1.82
N THR A 302 35.33 -12.71 2.49
CA THR A 302 35.39 -13.65 3.60
C THR A 302 35.78 -15.05 3.13
N ASN A 303 35.30 -15.52 1.98
CA ASN A 303 35.73 -16.78 1.37
C ASN A 303 37.22 -16.79 1.03
N ILE A 304 37.76 -15.70 0.48
CA ILE A 304 39.21 -15.55 0.24
C ILE A 304 39.96 -15.61 1.57
N ARG A 305 39.48 -14.93 2.62
CA ARG A 305 40.10 -14.98 3.96
C ARG A 305 40.09 -16.39 4.54
N VAL A 306 38.98 -17.11 4.44
CA VAL A 306 38.86 -18.50 4.89
C VAL A 306 39.82 -19.40 4.11
N SER A 307 39.88 -19.26 2.77
CA SER A 307 40.81 -20.03 1.94
C SER A 307 42.27 -19.78 2.34
N ASN A 308 42.65 -18.53 2.63
CA ASN A 308 43.99 -18.18 3.09
C ASN A 308 44.31 -18.78 4.47
N LEU A 309 43.36 -18.75 5.40
CA LEU A 309 43.52 -19.37 6.72
C LEU A 309 43.65 -20.89 6.61
N LEU A 310 42.86 -21.54 5.76
CA LEU A 310 42.99 -22.98 5.49
C LEU A 310 44.36 -23.32 4.89
N ALA A 311 44.87 -22.50 3.98
CA ALA A 311 46.22 -22.66 3.43
C ALA A 311 47.29 -22.51 4.53
N GLN A 312 47.15 -21.53 5.43
CA GLN A 312 48.07 -21.37 6.57
C GLN A 312 48.01 -22.56 7.53
N ILE A 313 46.81 -23.06 7.85
CA ILE A 313 46.63 -24.27 8.68
C ILE A 313 47.34 -25.47 8.04
N LYS A 314 47.24 -25.62 6.71
CA LYS A 314 47.94 -26.69 5.99
C LYS A 314 49.47 -26.56 6.14
N VAL A 315 50.02 -25.36 5.98
CA VAL A 315 51.45 -25.10 6.17
C VAL A 315 51.89 -25.40 7.61
N TYR A 316 51.11 -24.98 8.62
CA TYR A 316 51.41 -25.31 10.01
C TYR A 316 51.28 -26.81 10.30
N GLY A 317 50.33 -27.50 9.68
CA GLY A 317 50.21 -28.96 9.75
C GLY A 317 51.45 -29.67 9.19
N GLU A 318 51.94 -29.23 8.03
CA GLU A 318 53.19 -29.75 7.45
C GLU A 318 54.41 -29.51 8.37
N GLN A 319 54.48 -28.34 9.03
CA GLN A 319 55.52 -28.07 10.03
C GLN A 319 55.42 -28.96 11.27
N VAL A 320 54.21 -29.22 11.76
CA VAL A 320 53.99 -30.14 12.89
C VAL A 320 54.44 -31.55 12.53
N ASP A 321 54.11 -32.05 11.33
CA ASP A 321 54.58 -33.36 10.85
C ASP A 321 56.11 -33.45 10.77
N GLU A 322 56.78 -32.36 10.37
CA GLU A 322 58.25 -32.29 10.39
C GLU A 322 58.81 -32.33 11.81
N TYR A 323 58.20 -31.60 12.76
CA TYR A 323 58.58 -31.64 14.16
C TYR A 323 58.32 -33.01 14.78
N GLU A 324 57.21 -33.69 14.46
CA GLU A 324 56.94 -35.06 14.91
C GLU A 324 57.99 -36.03 14.39
N LYS A 325 58.37 -35.94 13.11
CA LYS A 325 59.48 -36.74 12.54
C LYS A 325 60.80 -36.46 13.27
N MET A 326 61.06 -35.20 13.63
CA MET A 326 62.24 -34.83 14.42
C MET A 326 62.20 -35.41 15.83
N ILE A 327 61.06 -35.33 16.52
CA ILE A 327 60.83 -35.92 17.84
C ILE A 327 61.01 -37.44 17.79
N MET A 328 60.50 -38.12 16.75
CA MET A 328 60.72 -39.56 16.58
C MET A 328 62.19 -39.92 16.43
N LYS A 329 62.98 -39.10 15.70
CA LYS A 329 64.44 -39.27 15.62
C LYS A 329 65.09 -39.08 16.98
N PHE A 330 64.69 -38.07 17.75
CA PHE A 330 65.21 -37.88 19.11
C PHE A 330 64.83 -39.02 20.06
N ARG A 331 63.58 -39.52 20.01
CA ARG A 331 63.15 -40.67 20.81
C ARG A 331 63.92 -41.93 20.46
N ARG A 332 64.15 -42.18 19.18
CA ARG A 332 65.01 -43.29 18.74
C ARG A 332 66.42 -43.12 19.28
N LYS A 333 66.99 -41.91 19.19
CA LYS A 333 68.34 -41.67 19.70
C LYS A 333 68.45 -41.81 21.21
N ILE A 334 67.44 -41.38 21.96
CA ILE A 334 67.33 -41.60 23.40
C ILE A 334 67.19 -43.09 23.71
N GLY A 335 66.43 -43.83 22.90
CA GLY A 335 66.34 -45.30 22.98
C GLY A 335 67.71 -45.96 22.82
N GLU A 336 68.44 -45.64 21.75
CA GLU A 336 69.82 -46.12 21.52
C GLU A 336 70.76 -45.78 22.69
N LEU A 337 70.69 -44.54 23.20
CA LEU A 337 71.51 -44.12 24.34
C LEU A 337 71.11 -44.82 25.64
N ASN A 338 69.81 -45.09 25.84
CA ASN A 338 69.34 -45.86 26.99
C ASN A 338 69.75 -47.33 26.88
N GLU A 339 69.72 -47.92 25.69
CA GLU A 339 70.27 -49.27 25.43
C GLU A 339 71.76 -49.30 25.75
N GLU A 340 72.56 -48.33 25.28
CA GLU A 340 73.99 -48.21 25.66
C GLU A 340 74.19 -48.02 27.17
N ILE A 341 73.37 -47.19 27.83
CA ILE A 341 73.41 -47.00 29.29
C ILE A 341 73.05 -48.30 30.01
N GLN A 342 72.07 -49.05 29.50
CA GLN A 342 71.61 -50.29 30.10
C GLN A 342 72.64 -51.40 29.91
N GLU A 343 73.27 -51.51 28.74
CA GLU A 343 74.43 -52.39 28.53
C GLU A 343 75.57 -52.04 29.50
N ARG A 344 75.89 -50.75 29.66
CA ARG A 344 76.89 -50.29 30.64
C ARG A 344 76.45 -50.58 32.08
N GLN A 345 75.17 -50.44 32.41
CA GLN A 345 74.62 -50.78 33.72
C GLN A 345 74.66 -52.28 33.95
N ASP A 346 74.38 -53.12 32.96
CA ASP A 346 74.47 -54.57 33.04
C ASP A 346 75.92 -55.01 33.17
N GLU A 347 76.88 -54.32 32.54
CA GLU A 347 78.32 -54.48 32.80
C GLU A 347 78.65 -54.11 34.25
N ILE A 348 78.13 -52.97 34.75
CA ILE A 348 78.30 -52.54 36.15
C ILE A 348 77.61 -53.51 37.11
N ILE A 349 76.44 -54.05 36.79
CA ILE A 349 75.69 -55.02 37.58
C ILE A 349 76.41 -56.36 37.55
N ASN A 350 76.97 -56.82 36.43
CA ASN A 350 77.84 -57.99 36.43
C ASN A 350 79.09 -57.76 37.29
N LEU A 351 79.66 -56.54 37.27
CA LEU A 351 80.75 -56.13 38.17
C LEU A 351 80.28 -55.99 39.64
N ASN A 352 79.01 -55.63 39.89
CA ASN A 352 78.42 -55.44 41.22
C ASN A 352 77.83 -56.73 41.82
N GLU A 353 77.33 -57.66 41.01
CA GLU A 353 76.95 -59.03 41.38
C GLU A 353 78.20 -59.82 41.75
N GLN A 354 79.36 -59.48 41.16
CA GLN A 354 80.67 -59.90 41.68
C GLN A 354 81.03 -59.23 43.04
N LEU A 355 80.36 -58.15 43.45
CA LEU A 355 80.69 -57.32 44.63
C LEU A 355 79.65 -57.31 45.77
N LYS A 356 78.45 -57.92 45.61
CA LYS A 356 77.36 -58.20 46.60
C LYS A 356 76.04 -57.43 46.36
N GLY A 357 74.94 -58.17 46.31
CA GLY A 357 73.80 -58.18 47.26
C GLY A 357 73.03 -56.90 47.65
N GLU A 358 71.72 -56.97 47.41
CA GLU A 358 70.58 -56.42 48.18
C GLU A 358 70.10 -54.95 48.00
N GLU A 359 68.78 -54.87 47.74
CA GLU A 359 67.75 -53.90 48.18
C GLU A 359 67.74 -52.45 47.63
N ASP A 360 66.71 -52.11 46.85
CA ASP A 360 65.75 -51.05 47.22
C ASP A 360 64.56 -50.93 46.24
N ASN A 361 63.31 -51.07 46.73
CA ASN A 361 62.09 -50.98 45.89
C ASN A 361 60.99 -50.07 46.48
N ASN A 362 61.28 -49.28 47.52
CA ASN A 362 60.26 -48.48 48.24
C ASN A 362 60.28 -46.97 47.96
N LEU A 363 61.23 -46.44 47.17
CA LEU A 363 61.31 -45.00 46.86
C LEU A 363 60.39 -44.56 45.70
N MET A 364 60.00 -45.48 44.81
CA MET A 364 59.32 -45.15 43.55
C MET A 364 57.82 -44.81 43.68
N SER A 365 57.13 -45.35 44.68
CA SER A 365 55.68 -45.14 44.84
C SER A 365 55.32 -43.76 45.41
N MET A 366 56.13 -43.24 46.34
CA MET A 366 55.96 -41.87 46.87
C MET A 366 56.29 -40.81 45.82
N GLN A 367 57.33 -41.04 45.00
CA GLN A 367 57.70 -40.11 43.94
C GLN A 367 56.63 -40.02 42.85
N SER A 368 55.98 -41.14 42.50
CA SER A 368 54.89 -41.16 41.52
C SER A 368 53.65 -40.39 41.97
N THR A 369 53.25 -40.48 43.25
CA THR A 369 52.10 -39.72 43.76
C THR A 369 52.39 -38.22 43.83
N GLN A 370 53.61 -37.83 44.25
CA GLN A 370 54.06 -36.43 44.22
C GLN A 370 54.14 -35.87 42.80
N LEU A 371 54.55 -36.67 41.81
CA LEU A 371 54.57 -36.24 40.42
C LEU A 371 53.15 -36.01 39.88
N THR A 372 52.20 -36.91 40.19
CA THR A 372 50.81 -36.78 39.72
C THR A 372 50.08 -35.60 40.37
N THR A 373 50.30 -35.33 41.66
CA THR A 373 49.74 -34.14 42.32
C THR A 373 50.39 -32.87 41.81
N ALA A 374 51.72 -32.86 41.60
CA ALA A 374 52.43 -31.72 41.01
C ALA A 374 51.94 -31.43 39.57
N THR A 375 51.78 -32.46 38.75
CA THR A 375 51.26 -32.33 37.37
C THR A 375 49.82 -31.82 37.36
N ARG A 376 48.98 -32.30 38.26
CA ARG A 376 47.61 -31.81 38.42
C ARG A 376 47.57 -30.35 38.88
N THR A 377 48.39 -29.96 39.86
CA THR A 377 48.47 -28.56 40.30
C THR A 377 49.00 -27.64 39.19
N PHE A 378 49.93 -28.12 38.36
CA PHE A 378 50.42 -27.35 37.22
C PHE A 378 49.34 -27.19 36.15
N ALA A 379 48.59 -28.25 35.82
CA ALA A 379 47.44 -28.16 34.92
C ALA A 379 46.39 -27.17 35.43
N GLU A 380 46.02 -27.24 36.72
CA GLU A 380 45.09 -26.28 37.34
C GLU A 380 45.63 -24.82 37.31
N ILE A 381 46.95 -24.62 37.45
CA ILE A 381 47.58 -23.31 37.30
C ILE A 381 47.51 -22.82 35.85
N VAL A 382 47.84 -23.67 34.88
CA VAL A 382 47.77 -23.35 33.46
C VAL A 382 46.33 -22.99 33.07
N ASP A 383 45.36 -23.82 33.44
CA ASP A 383 43.94 -23.57 33.16
C ASP A 383 43.48 -22.25 33.80
N ARG A 384 43.93 -21.95 35.02
CA ARG A 384 43.63 -20.68 35.69
C ARG A 384 44.25 -19.48 34.96
N GLU A 385 45.51 -19.58 34.52
CA GLU A 385 46.19 -18.50 33.77
C GLU A 385 45.56 -18.30 32.38
N MET A 386 45.22 -19.39 31.68
CA MET A 386 44.51 -19.33 30.39
C MET A 386 43.12 -18.71 30.56
N SER A 387 42.35 -19.16 31.56
CA SER A 387 41.03 -18.57 31.87
C SER A 387 41.12 -17.11 32.29
N ALA A 388 42.19 -16.71 32.99
CA ALA A 388 42.43 -15.32 33.36
C ALA A 388 42.76 -14.44 32.14
N LEU A 389 43.51 -14.98 31.18
CA LEU A 389 43.82 -14.30 29.91
C LEU A 389 42.58 -14.16 29.04
N GLU A 390 41.79 -15.23 28.88
CA GLU A 390 40.51 -15.20 28.17
C GLU A 390 39.57 -14.17 28.80
N LEU A 391 39.40 -14.20 30.12
CA LEU A 391 38.58 -13.24 30.84
C LEU A 391 39.06 -11.79 30.63
N LYS A 392 40.37 -11.55 30.60
CA LYS A 392 40.92 -10.22 30.34
C LYS A 392 40.52 -9.71 28.96
N TYR A 393 40.69 -10.51 27.91
CA TYR A 393 40.34 -10.10 26.55
C TYR A 393 38.82 -10.02 26.32
N GLU A 394 38.02 -10.84 27.00
CA GLU A 394 36.55 -10.72 26.98
C GLU A 394 36.07 -9.44 27.68
N ILE A 395 36.73 -9.01 28.76
CA ILE A 395 36.47 -7.71 29.38
C ILE A 395 36.84 -6.57 28.42
N GLU A 396 38.02 -6.63 27.79
CA GLU A 396 38.44 -5.63 26.80
C GLU A 396 37.47 -5.56 25.60
N LEU A 397 37.05 -6.72 25.07
CA LEU A 397 36.04 -6.80 24.02
C LEU A 397 34.70 -6.21 24.48
N SER A 398 34.24 -6.54 25.69
CA SER A 398 33.01 -5.96 26.24
C SER A 398 33.11 -4.44 26.38
N ASP A 399 34.27 -3.91 26.76
CA ASP A 399 34.48 -2.47 26.92
C ASP A 399 34.54 -1.76 25.55
N TYR A 400 35.15 -2.38 24.54
CA TYR A 400 35.06 -1.91 23.16
C TYR A 400 33.62 -1.92 22.65
N LEU A 401 32.86 -3.01 22.88
CA LEU A 401 31.45 -3.10 22.48
C LEU A 401 30.60 -2.01 23.16
N LYS A 402 30.83 -1.72 24.45
CA LYS A 402 30.15 -0.63 25.14
C LYS A 402 30.41 0.74 24.51
N ALA A 403 31.58 0.95 23.91
CA ALA A 403 31.91 2.22 23.23
C ALA A 403 31.09 2.46 21.95
N PHE A 404 30.51 1.41 21.36
CA PHE A 404 29.61 1.51 20.21
C PHE A 404 28.12 1.66 20.61
N LEU A 405 27.79 1.56 21.91
CA LEU A 405 26.42 1.68 22.37
C LEU A 405 26.03 3.17 22.59
N PRO A 406 24.76 3.54 22.35
CA PRO A 406 24.31 4.93 22.55
C PRO A 406 24.48 5.41 23.99
N ASP A 407 24.69 6.71 24.20
CA ASP A 407 24.82 7.31 25.54
C ASP A 407 23.60 7.06 26.46
N ASN A 408 22.42 6.81 25.89
CA ASN A 408 21.21 6.45 26.63
C ASN A 408 21.29 5.06 27.28
N PHE A 409 22.16 4.16 26.79
CA PHE A 409 22.39 2.84 27.36
C PHE A 409 23.09 2.93 28.72
N SER A 410 24.01 3.88 28.89
CA SER A 410 24.87 4.04 30.07
C SER A 410 24.28 4.94 31.16
N LYS A 411 23.11 5.57 30.92
CA LYS A 411 22.42 6.38 31.94
C LYS A 411 21.83 5.49 33.03
N PRO A 412 21.79 5.94 34.30
CA PRO A 412 21.14 5.20 35.38
C PRO A 412 19.66 5.01 35.08
N GLY A 413 19.20 3.75 35.14
CA GLY A 413 17.86 3.34 34.72
C GLY A 413 17.69 3.17 33.21
N GLY A 414 18.77 3.26 32.42
CA GLY A 414 18.79 2.97 31.00
C GLY A 414 18.85 1.47 30.68
N ASP A 415 18.95 1.15 29.40
CA ASP A 415 18.93 -0.24 28.90
C ASP A 415 20.11 -1.08 29.43
N GLY A 416 21.23 -0.44 29.77
CA GLY A 416 22.39 -1.10 30.38
C GLY A 416 22.09 -1.67 31.77
N ASP A 417 21.33 -0.96 32.60
CA ASP A 417 20.96 -1.44 33.93
C ASP A 417 19.97 -2.61 33.86
N ALA A 418 19.10 -2.64 32.85
CA ALA A 418 18.22 -3.77 32.55
C ALA A 418 19.00 -5.05 32.14
N VAL A 419 20.03 -4.91 31.30
CA VAL A 419 20.92 -6.01 30.92
C VAL A 419 21.71 -6.50 32.14
N LEU A 420 22.29 -5.56 32.91
CA LEU A 420 23.03 -5.88 34.12
C LEU A 420 22.17 -6.58 35.17
N LEU A 421 20.91 -6.19 35.34
CA LEU A 421 19.97 -6.84 36.24
C LEU A 421 19.79 -8.32 35.88
N THR A 422 19.56 -8.61 34.60
CA THR A 422 19.35 -9.98 34.08
C THR A 422 20.57 -10.88 34.33
N ILE A 423 21.76 -10.35 34.06
CA ILE A 423 23.01 -11.08 34.29
C ILE A 423 23.27 -11.25 35.79
N ARG A 424 23.04 -10.21 36.61
CA ARG A 424 23.31 -10.25 38.05
C ARG A 424 22.42 -11.25 38.80
N CYS A 425 21.14 -11.37 38.46
CA CYS A 425 20.29 -12.41 39.06
C CYS A 425 20.85 -13.81 38.81
N SER A 426 21.26 -14.07 37.55
CA SER A 426 21.86 -15.35 37.17
C SER A 426 23.20 -15.58 37.87
N ARG A 427 24.05 -14.55 37.96
CA ARG A 427 25.37 -14.60 38.59
C ARG A 427 25.29 -14.82 40.11
N LEU A 428 24.37 -14.14 40.79
CA LEU A 428 24.14 -14.30 42.22
C LEU A 428 23.69 -15.72 42.56
N SER A 429 22.75 -16.27 41.79
CA SER A 429 22.30 -17.68 41.89
C SER A 429 23.47 -18.67 41.77
N ALA A 430 24.34 -18.46 40.78
CA ALA A 430 25.54 -19.27 40.59
C ALA A 430 26.52 -19.15 41.76
N LYS A 431 26.79 -17.93 42.25
CA LYS A 431 27.66 -17.68 43.41
C LYS A 431 27.17 -18.38 44.67
N ILE A 432 25.88 -18.34 44.96
CA ILE A 432 25.27 -19.04 46.11
C ILE A 432 25.49 -20.55 45.98
N THR A 433 25.29 -21.11 44.78
CA THR A 433 25.51 -22.54 44.52
C THR A 433 26.98 -22.92 44.71
N VAL A 434 27.91 -22.09 44.25
CA VAL A 434 29.36 -22.29 44.46
C VAL A 434 29.73 -22.19 45.94
N LEU A 435 29.18 -21.21 46.66
CA LEU A 435 29.42 -21.04 48.09
C LEU A 435 28.99 -22.27 48.89
N ILE A 436 27.81 -22.84 48.60
CA ILE A 436 27.33 -24.09 49.22
C ILE A 436 28.30 -25.25 48.93
N LYS A 437 28.77 -25.39 47.68
CA LYS A 437 29.75 -26.42 47.30
C LYS A 437 31.08 -26.26 48.06
N LEU A 438 31.60 -25.04 48.16
CA LEU A 438 32.85 -24.75 48.87
C LEU A 438 32.72 -25.02 50.37
N LEU A 439 31.56 -24.71 50.97
CA LEU A 439 31.28 -25.03 52.37
C LEU A 439 31.29 -26.54 52.62
N HIS A 440 30.65 -27.33 51.75
CA HIS A 440 30.65 -28.79 51.88
C HIS A 440 32.02 -29.42 51.64
N LEU A 441 32.86 -28.81 50.79
CA LEU A 441 34.22 -29.27 50.58
C LEU A 441 35.11 -28.99 51.79
N LYS A 442 34.97 -27.80 52.41
CA LYS A 442 35.76 -27.40 53.58
C LYS A 442 35.31 -28.11 54.87
N TYR A 443 34.01 -28.31 55.04
CA TYR A 443 33.41 -28.98 56.19
C TYR A 443 32.61 -30.21 55.72
N PRO A 444 33.30 -31.31 55.38
CA PRO A 444 32.62 -32.53 54.94
C PRO A 444 31.78 -33.12 56.08
N PHE A 445 30.59 -33.61 55.73
CA PHE A 445 29.76 -34.35 56.68
C PHE A 445 30.43 -35.65 57.09
N ALA A 446 30.40 -35.98 58.38
CA ALA A 446 30.94 -37.24 58.87
C ALA A 446 30.15 -38.42 58.26
N SER A 447 30.84 -39.33 57.58
CA SER A 447 30.30 -40.47 56.82
C SER A 447 29.56 -41.54 57.65
N GLY A 448 29.22 -41.24 58.91
CA GLY A 448 28.49 -42.13 59.83
C GLY A 448 27.67 -41.38 60.88
N GLY A 449 27.31 -40.11 60.63
CA GLY A 449 26.50 -39.29 61.53
C GLY A 449 27.27 -38.66 62.70
N ILE A 450 26.57 -37.83 63.49
CA ILE A 450 27.14 -37.13 64.65
C ILE A 450 27.30 -38.13 65.81
N ARG A 451 28.55 -38.49 66.13
CA ARG A 451 28.89 -39.32 67.29
C ARG A 451 29.10 -38.46 68.54
N ARG A 452 28.89 -39.05 69.72
CA ARG A 452 29.03 -38.37 71.03
C ARG A 452 30.39 -37.68 71.21
N GLU A 453 31.44 -38.27 70.66
CA GLU A 453 32.81 -37.73 70.66
C GLU A 453 32.97 -36.41 69.88
N HIS A 454 32.17 -36.19 68.83
CA HIS A 454 32.18 -34.94 68.06
C HIS A 454 31.50 -33.78 68.81
N VAL A 455 30.72 -34.07 69.85
CA VAL A 455 29.98 -33.08 70.66
C VAL A 455 30.74 -32.77 71.95
N THR A 456 31.36 -33.78 72.59
CA THR A 456 31.98 -33.60 73.92
C THR A 456 33.48 -33.30 73.88
N LYS A 457 34.17 -33.54 72.76
CA LYS A 457 35.64 -33.40 72.65
C LYS A 457 36.11 -32.43 71.56
N SER A 458 35.21 -31.91 70.73
CA SER A 458 35.55 -31.07 69.57
C SER A 458 34.42 -30.09 69.25
N HIS A 459 34.75 -28.90 68.74
CA HIS A 459 33.76 -27.94 68.24
C HIS A 459 33.12 -28.35 66.90
N LYS A 460 33.53 -29.49 66.31
CA LYS A 460 33.03 -30.00 65.02
C LYS A 460 31.50 -30.12 64.93
N ALA A 461 30.83 -30.45 66.03
CA ALA A 461 29.37 -30.53 66.04
C ALA A 461 28.69 -29.15 65.88
N GLU A 462 29.24 -28.11 66.51
CA GLU A 462 28.76 -26.72 66.36
C GLU A 462 29.06 -26.20 64.94
N GLN A 463 30.26 -26.51 64.44
CA GLN A 463 30.70 -26.29 63.06
C GLN A 463 29.74 -26.87 62.02
N TRP A 464 29.33 -28.13 62.18
CA TRP A 464 28.38 -28.77 61.28
C TRP A 464 26.97 -28.19 61.40
N ALA A 465 26.52 -27.90 62.62
CA ALA A 465 25.19 -27.31 62.84
C ALA A 465 25.09 -25.91 62.22
N HIS A 466 26.14 -25.09 62.38
CA HIS A 466 26.24 -23.78 61.75
C HIS A 466 26.31 -23.89 60.23
N CYS A 467 27.17 -24.76 59.69
CA CYS A 467 27.26 -24.99 58.23
C CYS A 467 25.92 -25.48 57.64
N ALA A 468 25.20 -26.36 58.33
CA ALA A 468 23.88 -26.83 57.90
C ALA A 468 22.83 -25.71 57.91
N LYS A 469 22.79 -24.91 58.99
CA LYS A 469 21.91 -23.73 59.08
C LYS A 469 22.23 -22.72 57.98
N PHE A 470 23.51 -22.41 57.77
CA PHE A 470 23.94 -21.47 56.75
C PHE A 470 23.65 -21.99 55.34
N SER A 471 23.88 -23.28 55.06
CA SER A 471 23.53 -23.91 53.78
C SER A 471 22.02 -23.88 53.51
N PHE A 472 21.20 -24.05 54.55
CA PHE A 472 19.74 -23.89 54.45
C PHE A 472 19.36 -22.44 54.10
N LEU A 473 19.92 -21.45 54.79
CA LEU A 473 19.68 -20.03 54.48
C LEU A 473 20.14 -19.67 53.06
N LEU A 474 21.32 -20.13 52.64
CA LEU A 474 21.81 -19.96 51.27
C LEU A 474 20.90 -20.63 50.25
N SER A 475 20.35 -21.81 50.56
CA SER A 475 19.41 -22.49 49.67
C SER A 475 18.10 -21.72 49.51
N ASN A 476 17.58 -21.12 50.59
CA ASN A 476 16.40 -20.25 50.55
C ASN A 476 16.68 -18.98 49.75
N PHE A 477 17.82 -18.34 49.99
CA PHE A 477 18.26 -17.17 49.23
C PHE A 477 18.42 -17.50 47.73
N GLY A 478 19.04 -18.64 47.40
CA GLY A 478 19.15 -19.12 46.03
C GLY A 478 17.80 -19.48 45.40
N CYS A 479 16.80 -19.86 46.18
CA CYS A 479 15.42 -20.03 45.69
C CYS A 479 14.80 -18.68 45.34
N ALA A 480 14.86 -17.70 46.25
CA ALA A 480 14.34 -16.35 46.01
C ALA A 480 15.01 -15.69 44.77
N VAL A 481 16.33 -15.78 44.64
CA VAL A 481 17.07 -15.24 43.49
C VAL A 481 16.68 -15.94 42.18
N ARG A 482 16.47 -17.26 42.19
CA ARG A 482 16.01 -18.00 40.98
C ARG A 482 14.58 -17.65 40.58
N GLN A 483 13.71 -17.34 41.53
CA GLN A 483 12.39 -16.79 41.22
C GLN A 483 12.54 -15.42 40.54
N CYS A 484 13.41 -14.55 41.06
CA CYS A 484 13.76 -13.28 40.43
C CYS A 484 14.29 -13.45 38.99
N GLU A 485 15.26 -14.34 38.81
CA GLU A 485 15.82 -14.70 37.50
C GLU A 485 14.73 -15.17 36.53
N SER A 486 13.81 -16.03 36.97
CA SER A 486 12.72 -16.53 36.12
C SER A 486 11.74 -15.44 35.69
N VAL A 487 11.49 -14.43 36.52
CA VAL A 487 10.60 -13.32 36.17
C VAL A 487 11.30 -12.34 35.25
N VAL A 488 12.54 -11.97 35.55
CA VAL A 488 13.34 -11.07 34.72
C VAL A 488 13.50 -11.62 33.30
N ARG A 489 13.70 -12.94 33.14
CA ARG A 489 13.79 -13.59 31.82
C ARG A 489 12.47 -13.69 31.05
N ARG A 490 11.31 -13.61 31.72
CA ARG A 490 9.97 -13.71 31.11
C ARG A 490 9.26 -12.37 30.95
N CYS A 491 9.81 -11.30 31.48
CA CYS A 491 9.26 -9.95 31.39
C CYS A 491 9.42 -9.36 29.98
N THR A 492 8.49 -8.49 29.59
CA THR A 492 8.62 -7.66 28.39
C THR A 492 9.70 -6.58 28.59
N VAL A 493 10.25 -6.08 27.49
CA VAL A 493 11.34 -5.08 27.51
C VAL A 493 10.94 -3.82 28.30
N GLU A 494 9.71 -3.35 28.16
CA GLU A 494 9.18 -2.19 28.89
C GLU A 494 9.06 -2.41 30.41
N ARG A 495 8.82 -3.64 30.84
CA ARG A 495 8.77 -3.97 32.26
C ARG A 495 10.17 -4.14 32.82
N LEU A 496 11.07 -4.70 32.03
CA LEU A 496 12.47 -4.85 32.39
C LEU A 496 13.14 -3.49 32.60
N SER A 497 12.84 -2.49 31.77
CA SER A 497 13.35 -1.11 31.95
C SER A 497 12.84 -0.46 33.23
N ARG A 498 11.58 -0.69 33.63
CA ARG A 498 11.05 -0.23 34.92
C ARG A 498 11.72 -0.91 36.12
N LEU A 499 12.21 -2.14 35.94
CA LEU A 499 12.93 -2.89 36.98
C LEU A 499 14.42 -2.58 37.00
N ALA A 500 14.96 -1.89 36.01
CA ALA A 500 16.38 -1.56 35.90
C ALA A 500 16.98 -0.91 37.16
N PRO A 501 16.30 0.00 37.89
CA PRO A 501 16.85 0.59 39.13
C PRO A 501 17.15 -0.43 40.24
N LEU A 502 16.47 -1.59 40.25
CA LEU A 502 16.68 -2.68 41.20
C LEU A 502 18.07 -3.32 41.05
N GLN A 503 18.76 -3.08 39.92
CA GLN A 503 20.13 -3.54 39.66
C GLN A 503 21.08 -3.13 40.80
N SER A 504 20.94 -1.91 41.32
CA SER A 504 21.79 -1.37 42.38
C SER A 504 21.59 -2.09 43.72
N ASP A 505 20.36 -2.53 44.00
CA ASP A 505 20.02 -3.25 45.23
C ASP A 505 20.48 -4.70 45.15
N ILE A 506 20.23 -5.40 44.03
CA ILE A 506 20.77 -6.75 43.82
C ILE A 506 22.31 -6.76 43.86
N ALA A 507 22.96 -5.68 43.43
CA ALA A 507 24.41 -5.55 43.55
C ALA A 507 24.89 -5.47 45.01
N LYS A 508 24.12 -4.84 45.91
CA LYS A 508 24.44 -4.83 47.35
C LYS A 508 24.29 -6.23 47.94
N GLU A 509 23.22 -6.94 47.58
CA GLU A 509 22.97 -8.30 48.06
C GLU A 509 24.02 -9.30 47.55
N GLU A 510 24.49 -9.12 46.32
CA GLU A 510 25.62 -9.88 45.79
C GLU A 510 26.91 -9.63 46.57
N GLY A 511 27.16 -8.39 46.98
CA GLY A 511 28.31 -8.03 47.81
C GLY A 511 28.33 -8.73 49.17
N ILE A 512 27.16 -9.05 49.75
CA ILE A 512 27.07 -9.84 50.98
C ILE A 512 27.58 -11.26 50.75
N ILE A 513 27.24 -11.90 49.62
CA ILE A 513 27.74 -13.23 49.27
C ILE A 513 29.24 -13.22 48.98
N ASP A 514 29.74 -12.17 48.31
CA ASP A 514 31.17 -12.02 48.03
C ASP A 514 32.00 -11.92 49.33
N GLN A 515 31.48 -11.25 50.36
CA GLN A 515 32.13 -11.22 51.68
C GLN A 515 32.26 -12.62 52.29
N TYR A 516 31.24 -13.48 52.19
CA TYR A 516 31.31 -14.86 52.69
C TYR A 516 32.27 -15.73 51.87
N ILE A 517 32.33 -15.53 50.54
CA ILE A 517 33.33 -16.20 49.68
C ILE A 517 34.75 -15.79 50.09
N ASP A 518 34.98 -14.50 50.36
CA ASP A 518 36.27 -13.99 50.83
C ASP A 518 36.64 -14.51 52.23
N LEU A 519 35.66 -14.68 53.13
CA LEU A 519 35.88 -15.31 54.44
C LEU A 519 36.31 -16.78 54.30
N LEU A 520 35.73 -17.52 53.38
CA LEU A 520 36.17 -18.89 53.08
C LEU A 520 37.57 -18.90 52.45
N ARG A 521 37.85 -17.99 51.51
CA ARG A 521 39.16 -17.87 50.86
C ARG A 521 40.28 -17.57 51.85
N ARG A 522 40.00 -16.77 52.88
CA ARG A 522 40.97 -16.39 53.93
C ARG A 522 41.01 -17.35 55.12
N ASP A 523 40.26 -18.45 55.05
CA ASP A 523 40.07 -19.41 56.13
C ASP A 523 39.50 -18.86 57.45
N LYS A 524 38.72 -17.77 57.40
CA LYS A 524 38.15 -17.08 58.58
C LYS A 524 36.67 -17.37 58.83
N PHE A 525 36.06 -18.26 58.05
CA PHE A 525 34.68 -18.70 58.28
C PHE A 525 34.65 -19.67 59.47
N ASP A 526 33.85 -19.36 60.49
CA ASP A 526 33.74 -20.12 61.74
C ASP A 526 32.28 -20.16 62.27
N GLU A 527 32.06 -20.87 63.38
CA GLU A 527 30.75 -21.00 64.03
C GLU A 527 30.15 -19.67 64.51
N ASN A 528 30.99 -18.63 64.68
CA ASN A 528 30.58 -17.32 65.18
C ASN A 528 30.26 -16.34 64.06
N THR A 529 30.43 -16.75 62.80
CA THR A 529 30.15 -15.91 61.64
C THR A 529 28.64 -15.60 61.59
N SER A 530 28.28 -14.30 61.64
CA SER A 530 26.88 -13.86 61.65
C SER A 530 26.18 -14.20 60.33
N THR A 531 24.97 -14.75 60.43
CA THR A 531 24.09 -15.07 59.29
C THR A 531 23.06 -13.97 59.00
N ASP A 532 23.11 -12.85 59.73
CA ASP A 532 22.07 -11.82 59.67
C ASP A 532 22.04 -11.07 58.33
N GLY A 533 23.18 -10.97 57.67
CA GLY A 533 23.27 -10.37 56.33
C GLY A 533 22.42 -11.13 55.31
N VAL A 534 22.51 -12.45 55.29
CA VAL A 534 21.73 -13.31 54.37
C VAL A 534 20.23 -13.25 54.71
N ASN A 535 19.87 -13.24 55.99
CA ASN A 535 18.45 -13.13 56.38
C ASN A 535 17.83 -11.79 55.95
N LYS A 536 18.57 -10.68 56.09
CA LYS A 536 18.13 -9.37 55.61
C LYS A 536 17.99 -9.35 54.08
N ALA A 537 18.94 -9.94 53.37
CA ALA A 537 18.93 -10.08 51.92
C ALA A 537 17.69 -10.85 51.43
N ILE A 538 17.37 -11.98 52.08
CA ILE A 538 16.19 -12.80 51.77
C ILE A 538 14.91 -11.96 51.95
N ASN A 539 14.74 -11.32 53.12
CA ASN A 539 13.55 -10.51 53.40
C ASN A 539 13.41 -9.34 52.42
N HIS A 540 14.52 -8.70 52.05
CA HIS A 540 14.52 -7.60 51.09
C HIS A 540 14.07 -8.07 49.69
N LEU A 541 14.61 -9.20 49.21
CA LEU A 541 14.22 -9.77 47.93
C LEU A 541 12.76 -10.25 47.93
N GLU A 542 12.29 -10.90 49.00
CA GLU A 542 10.90 -11.38 49.09
C GLU A 542 9.89 -10.22 49.06
N VAL A 543 10.14 -9.13 49.80
CA VAL A 543 9.26 -7.96 49.83
C VAL A 543 9.25 -7.22 48.48
N HIS A 544 10.43 -6.97 47.89
CA HIS A 544 10.51 -6.29 46.59
C HIS A 544 9.95 -7.15 45.46
N PHE A 545 10.15 -8.47 45.49
CA PHE A 545 9.64 -9.36 44.47
C PHE A 545 8.13 -9.55 44.55
N PHE A 546 7.55 -9.57 45.75
CA PHE A 546 6.10 -9.57 45.94
C PHE A 546 5.44 -8.31 45.35
N LEU A 547 6.07 -7.14 45.48
CA LEU A 547 5.63 -5.89 44.85
C LEU A 547 5.73 -5.94 43.31
N ILE A 548 6.79 -6.53 42.77
CA ILE A 548 7.01 -6.71 41.32
C ILE A 548 5.99 -7.69 40.70
N MET A 549 5.66 -8.76 41.43
CA MET A 549 4.67 -9.77 41.03
C MET A 549 3.22 -9.28 41.17
N LEU A 550 2.90 -8.45 42.15
CA LEU A 550 1.57 -7.81 42.23
C LEU A 550 1.30 -6.88 41.04
N GLY A 551 2.34 -6.28 40.47
CA GLY A 551 2.26 -5.57 39.18
C GLY A 551 2.09 -6.48 37.95
N GLN A 552 1.96 -7.80 38.09
CA GLN A 552 1.52 -8.70 37.00
C GLN A 552 0.00 -8.81 36.86
N LYS A 553 -0.79 -8.24 37.79
CA LYS A 553 -2.25 -8.42 37.83
C LYS A 553 -3.09 -7.18 37.50
N ILE A 554 -2.52 -6.19 36.80
CA ILE A 554 -3.28 -5.07 36.21
C ILE A 554 -2.93 -4.98 34.73
#